data_AF-A0A060BP43-F1
#
_entry.id   AF-A0A060BP43-F1
#
_cell.length_a   1.000
_cell.length_b   1.000
_cell.length_c   1.000
_cell.angle_alpha   90.00
_cell.angle_beta   90.00
_cell.angle_gamma   90.00
#
_symmetry.space_group_name_H-M   'P 1'
#
loop_
_entity.id
_entity.type
_entity.pdbx_description
1 polymer ?
#
loop_
_entity_poly.entity_id
_entity_poly.type
_entity_poly.pdbx_seq_one_letter_code
_entity_poly.pdbx_strand_id
1 'polypeptide(L)'
;RIDKSNQDRTDLVELIDSYFLDKYKNVSIQADAVINTESPAWAIDRLSILALKIYHMRQEVERTDTTPEHHKQCQDKLNILLEQQKDLSTAIEQLLTDIESGHKYMKVYKQMKMYNDTQY
;
A
#
# COMPACT_ATOMS: atom_id res chain seq x y z
N ARG A 1 16.37 -2.64 -15.89
CA ARG A 1 15.34 -1.57 -16.04
C ARG A 1 14.22 -1.73 -15.01
N ILE A 2 13.78 -2.95 -14.71
CA ILE A 2 12.81 -3.25 -13.63
C ILE A 2 13.42 -3.01 -12.24
N ASP A 3 14.69 -3.40 -12.02
CA ASP A 3 15.32 -3.28 -10.71
C ASP A 3 15.41 -1.83 -10.22
N LYS A 4 15.78 -0.90 -11.10
CA LYS A 4 15.81 0.53 -10.80
C LYS A 4 14.42 1.04 -10.41
N SER A 5 13.39 0.71 -11.17
CA SER A 5 12.02 1.14 -10.86
C SER A 5 11.50 0.57 -9.54
N ASN A 6 11.88 -0.66 -9.19
CA ASN A 6 11.56 -1.25 -7.90
C ASN A 6 12.29 -0.57 -6.74
N GLN A 7 13.52 -0.11 -6.99
CA GLN A 7 14.29 0.66 -6.02
C GLN A 7 13.67 2.05 -5.83
N ASP A 8 13.40 2.78 -6.92
CA ASP A 8 12.77 4.11 -6.86
C ASP A 8 11.41 4.05 -6.10
N ARG A 9 10.63 2.98 -6.30
CA ARG A 9 9.38 2.75 -5.56
C ARG A 9 9.63 2.55 -4.07
N THR A 10 10.62 1.73 -3.71
CA THR A 10 10.98 1.51 -2.31
C THR A 10 11.45 2.80 -1.66
N ASP A 11 12.32 3.56 -2.33
CA ASP A 11 12.87 4.80 -1.79
C ASP A 11 11.76 5.82 -1.52
N LEU A 12 10.75 5.88 -2.41
CA LEU A 12 9.56 6.70 -2.20
C LEU A 12 8.72 6.24 -1.00
N VAL A 13 8.56 4.93 -0.81
CA VAL A 13 7.87 4.36 0.36
C VAL A 13 8.61 4.76 1.65
N GLU A 14 9.93 4.59 1.70
CA GLU A 14 10.74 4.96 2.87
C GLU A 14 10.69 6.48 3.15
N LEU A 15 10.62 7.32 2.10
CA LEU A 15 10.44 8.77 2.23
C LEU A 15 9.08 9.13 2.87
N ILE A 16 8.00 8.49 2.41
CA ILE A 16 6.65 8.73 2.94
C ILE A 16 6.55 8.26 4.40
N ASP A 17 7.16 7.11 4.72
CA ASP A 17 7.23 6.63 6.11
C ASP A 17 8.03 7.57 7.01
N SER A 18 9.13 8.13 6.50
CA SER A 18 9.92 9.14 7.23
C SER A 18 9.09 10.38 7.54
N TYR A 19 8.24 10.81 6.59
CA TYR A 19 7.29 11.90 6.82
C TYR A 19 6.28 11.57 7.93
N PHE A 20 5.67 10.37 7.91
CA PHE A 20 4.71 9.98 8.96
C PHE A 20 5.36 9.81 10.33
N LEU A 21 6.59 9.29 10.39
CA LEU A 21 7.36 9.24 11.64
C LEU A 21 7.59 10.64 12.22
N ASP A 22 8.00 11.61 11.39
CA ASP A 22 8.18 12.98 11.85
C ASP A 22 6.86 13.63 12.29
N LYS A 23 5.80 13.42 11.50
CA LYS A 23 4.46 13.94 11.80
C LYS A 23 3.93 13.47 13.16
N TYR A 24 4.11 12.19 13.48
CA TYR A 24 3.56 11.57 14.70
C TYR A 24 4.56 11.42 15.84
N LYS A 25 5.77 11.98 15.73
CA LYS A 25 6.84 11.83 16.75
C LYS A 25 6.47 12.31 18.15
N ASN A 26 5.52 13.24 18.24
CA ASN A 26 5.07 13.84 19.51
C ASN A 26 3.76 13.21 20.03
N VAL A 27 3.20 12.20 19.35
CA VAL A 27 2.01 11.51 19.83
C VAL A 27 2.36 10.72 21.08
N SER A 28 1.57 10.88 22.14
CA SER A 28 1.72 10.10 23.37
C SER A 28 1.20 8.69 23.14
N ILE A 29 2.10 7.70 23.22
CA ILE A 29 1.76 6.28 23.05
C ILE A 29 1.00 5.81 24.30
N GLN A 30 -0.14 5.16 24.07
CA GLN A 30 -0.95 4.60 25.16
C GLN A 30 -0.32 3.33 25.74
N ALA A 31 -0.67 3.00 26.98
CA ALA A 31 -0.05 1.88 27.70
C ALA A 31 -0.31 0.51 27.06
N ASP A 32 -1.44 0.37 26.37
CA ASP A 32 -1.90 -0.82 25.65
C ASP A 32 -1.68 -0.73 24.14
N ALA A 33 -0.90 0.25 23.68
CA ALA A 33 -0.64 0.45 22.26
C ALA A 33 0.03 -0.77 21.62
N VAL A 34 -0.39 -1.11 20.41
CA VAL A 34 0.11 -2.27 19.67
C VAL A 34 0.90 -1.86 18.43
N ILE A 35 1.84 -2.72 18.03
CA ILE A 35 2.51 -2.60 16.74
C ILE A 35 1.57 -3.09 15.62
N ASN A 36 1.74 -2.55 14.42
CA ASN A 36 1.12 -3.09 13.22
C ASN A 36 2.13 -3.80 12.31
N THR A 37 1.63 -4.64 11.41
CA THR A 37 2.50 -5.47 10.56
C THR A 37 3.13 -4.70 9.39
N GLU A 38 2.56 -3.57 8.99
CA GLU A 38 3.01 -2.80 7.82
C GLU A 38 2.91 -1.30 8.07
N SER A 39 3.87 -0.51 7.63
CA SER A 39 3.76 0.95 7.77
C SER A 39 2.65 1.56 6.87
N PRO A 40 2.21 2.80 7.15
CA PRO A 40 1.27 3.51 6.28
C PRO A 40 1.75 3.61 4.84
N ALA A 41 3.05 3.86 4.59
CA ALA A 41 3.54 3.98 3.21
C ALA A 41 3.49 2.65 2.46
N TRP A 42 3.80 1.52 3.11
CA TRP A 42 3.66 0.19 2.49
C TRP A 42 2.20 -0.15 2.18
N ALA A 43 1.26 0.24 3.04
CA ALA A 43 -0.16 0.07 2.76
C ALA A 43 -0.62 0.90 1.54
N ILE A 44 -0.14 2.15 1.43
CA ILE A 44 -0.38 3.04 0.27
C ILE A 44 0.26 2.47 -1.01
N ASP A 45 1.46 1.89 -0.94
CA ASP A 45 2.11 1.24 -2.09
C ASP A 45 1.23 0.13 -2.66
N ARG A 46 0.71 -0.76 -1.79
CA ARG A 46 -0.23 -1.81 -2.21
C ARG A 46 -1.51 -1.23 -2.82
N LEU A 47 -2.03 -0.13 -2.28
CA LEU A 47 -3.19 0.56 -2.84
C LEU A 47 -2.90 1.11 -4.25
N SER A 48 -1.69 1.62 -4.48
CA SER A 48 -1.27 2.11 -5.80
C SER A 48 -1.21 0.99 -6.85
N ILE A 49 -0.67 -0.18 -6.46
CA ILE A 49 -0.64 -1.37 -7.33
C ILE A 49 -2.05 -1.86 -7.62
N LEU A 50 -2.93 -1.86 -6.61
CA LEU A 50 -4.32 -2.25 -6.77
C LEU A 50 -5.06 -1.31 -7.73
N ALA A 51 -4.80 0.01 -7.66
CA ALA A 51 -5.37 0.97 -8.59
C ALA A 51 -4.97 0.69 -10.05
N LEU A 52 -3.72 0.30 -10.31
CA LEU A 52 -3.26 -0.13 -11.64
C LEU A 52 -3.97 -1.39 -12.12
N LYS A 53 -4.18 -2.37 -11.22
CA LYS A 53 -4.96 -3.58 -11.55
C LYS A 53 -6.40 -3.26 -11.91
N ILE A 54 -7.04 -2.37 -11.14
CA ILE A 54 -8.41 -1.91 -11.42
C ILE A 54 -8.47 -1.21 -12.77
N TYR A 55 -7.52 -0.33 -13.06
CA TYR A 55 -7.46 0.39 -14.34
C TYR A 55 -7.43 -0.58 -15.53
N HIS A 56 -6.53 -1.55 -15.53
CA HIS A 56 -6.44 -2.52 -16.61
C HIS A 56 -7.64 -3.48 -16.65
N MET A 57 -8.18 -3.88 -15.49
CA MET A 57 -9.36 -4.74 -15.46
C MET A 57 -10.60 -4.02 -16.02
N ARG A 58 -10.75 -2.71 -15.78
CA ARG A 58 -11.80 -1.91 -16.41
C ARG A 58 -11.69 -1.91 -17.93
N GLN A 59 -10.47 -1.75 -18.46
CA GLN A 59 -10.25 -1.84 -19.90
C GLN A 59 -10.67 -3.19 -20.46
N GLU A 60 -10.37 -4.30 -19.76
CA GLU A 60 -10.77 -5.65 -20.18
C GLU A 60 -12.28 -5.87 -20.13
N VAL A 61 -12.98 -5.28 -19.15
CA VAL A 61 -14.45 -5.31 -19.08
C VAL A 61 -15.07 -4.50 -20.23
N GLU A 62 -14.50 -3.36 -20.58
CA GLU A 62 -15.01 -2.47 -21.64
C GLU A 62 -14.81 -3.04 -23.07
N ARG A 63 -14.09 -4.15 -23.21
CA ARG A 63 -13.84 -4.79 -24.51
C ARG A 63 -15.12 -5.36 -25.12
N THR A 64 -15.41 -4.93 -26.34
CA THR A 64 -16.57 -5.40 -27.12
C THR A 64 -16.28 -6.65 -27.96
N ASP A 65 -15.03 -7.08 -28.06
CA ASP A 65 -14.57 -8.21 -28.89
C ASP A 65 -14.46 -9.52 -28.11
N THR A 66 -15.32 -9.74 -27.11
CA THR A 66 -15.26 -10.89 -26.19
C THR A 66 -16.59 -11.63 -26.07
N THR A 67 -16.58 -12.85 -25.54
CA THR A 67 -17.81 -13.60 -25.28
C THR A 67 -18.52 -13.09 -24.03
N PRO A 68 -19.84 -13.26 -23.89
CA PRO A 68 -20.57 -12.90 -22.67
C PRO A 68 -20.00 -13.55 -21.40
N GLU A 69 -19.51 -14.79 -21.51
CA GLU A 69 -18.89 -15.52 -20.41
C GLU A 69 -17.57 -14.88 -19.98
N HIS A 70 -16.74 -14.48 -20.94
CA HIS A 70 -15.47 -13.80 -20.65
C HIS A 70 -15.72 -12.43 -20.01
N HIS A 71 -16.63 -11.65 -20.57
CA HIS A 71 -17.02 -10.36 -20.01
C HIS A 71 -17.49 -10.51 -18.55
N LYS A 72 -18.34 -11.51 -18.27
CA LYS A 72 -18.79 -11.80 -16.90
C LYS A 72 -17.63 -12.13 -15.96
N GLN A 73 -16.69 -12.96 -16.38
CA GLN A 73 -15.50 -13.29 -15.58
C GLN A 73 -14.64 -12.05 -15.29
N CYS A 74 -14.45 -11.16 -16.26
CA CYS A 74 -13.72 -9.91 -16.07
C CYS A 74 -14.47 -8.96 -15.12
N GLN A 75 -15.80 -8.87 -15.24
CA GLN A 75 -16.64 -8.07 -14.34
C GLN A 75 -16.57 -8.59 -12.89
N ASP A 76 -16.63 -9.91 -12.70
CA ASP A 76 -16.53 -10.52 -11.36
C ASP A 76 -15.16 -10.23 -10.73
N LYS A 77 -14.08 -10.32 -11.51
CA LYS A 77 -12.73 -9.93 -11.06
C LYS A 77 -12.64 -8.44 -10.73
N LEU A 78 -13.24 -7.57 -11.55
CA LEU A 78 -13.28 -6.14 -11.29
C LEU A 78 -13.98 -5.84 -9.96
N ASN A 79 -15.10 -6.50 -9.69
CA ASN A 79 -15.85 -6.32 -8.44
C ASN A 79 -15.00 -6.68 -7.22
N ILE A 80 -14.26 -7.79 -7.28
CA ILE A 80 -13.32 -8.19 -6.22
C ILE A 80 -12.22 -7.13 -6.02
N LEU A 81 -11.64 -6.60 -7.10
CA LEU A 81 -10.60 -5.57 -6.98
C LEU A 81 -11.14 -4.27 -6.38
N LEU A 82 -12.39 -3.89 -6.68
CA LEU A 82 -13.04 -2.72 -6.11
C LEU A 82 -13.36 -2.91 -4.62
N GLU A 83 -13.78 -4.11 -4.21
CA GLU A 83 -13.96 -4.46 -2.81
C GLU A 83 -12.63 -4.38 -2.05
N GLN A 84 -11.56 -4.97 -2.59
CA GLN A 84 -10.21 -4.85 -2.03
C GLN A 84 -9.75 -3.39 -1.88
N GLN A 85 -10.12 -2.51 -2.82
CA GLN A 85 -9.76 -1.10 -2.76
C GLN A 85 -10.46 -0.42 -1.59
N LYS A 86 -11.75 -0.71 -1.40
CA LYS A 86 -12.53 -0.17 -0.29
C LYS A 86 -11.97 -0.64 1.06
N ASP A 87 -11.72 -1.94 1.20
CA ASP A 87 -11.21 -2.52 2.44
C ASP A 87 -9.83 -1.99 2.79
N LEU A 88 -8.93 -1.92 1.81
CA LEU A 88 -7.58 -1.40 2.02
C LEU A 88 -7.58 0.09 2.36
N SER A 89 -8.41 0.89 1.70
CA SER A 89 -8.54 2.33 2.01
C SER A 89 -9.06 2.54 3.43
N THR A 90 -10.11 1.79 3.82
CA THR A 90 -10.67 1.82 5.18
C THR A 90 -9.63 1.41 6.22
N ALA A 91 -8.86 0.35 5.94
CA ALA A 91 -7.80 -0.11 6.85
C ALA A 91 -6.67 0.91 7.00
N ILE A 92 -6.31 1.64 5.93
CA ILE A 92 -5.31 2.72 5.97
C ILE A 92 -5.82 3.89 6.82
N GLU A 93 -7.07 4.31 6.63
CA GLU A 93 -7.68 5.38 7.43
C GLU A 93 -7.72 5.01 8.93
N GLN A 94 -8.14 3.78 9.24
CA GLN A 94 -8.15 3.28 10.62
C GLN A 94 -6.73 3.25 11.19
N LEU A 95 -5.75 2.77 10.42
CA LEU A 95 -4.36 2.74 10.86
C LEU A 95 -3.82 4.13 11.19
N LEU A 96 -4.07 5.11 10.33
CA LEU A 96 -3.63 6.49 10.56
C LEU A 96 -4.30 7.09 11.80
N THR A 97 -5.60 6.83 11.98
CA THR A 97 -6.36 7.27 13.16
C THR A 97 -5.82 6.63 14.45
N ASP A 98 -5.51 5.33 14.42
CA ASP A 98 -4.94 4.60 15.56
C ASP A 98 -3.55 5.12 15.93
N ILE A 99 -2.73 5.49 14.92
CA ILE A 99 -1.41 6.10 15.13
C ILE A 99 -1.56 7.49 15.72
N GLU A 100 -2.45 8.33 15.18
CA GLU A 100 -2.66 9.70 15.64
C GLU A 100 -3.19 9.75 17.09
N SER A 101 -4.00 8.76 17.48
CA SER A 101 -4.55 8.62 18.84
C SER A 101 -3.65 7.86 19.81
N GLY A 102 -2.50 7.36 19.35
CA GLY A 102 -1.52 6.66 20.18
C GLY A 102 -1.87 5.22 20.53
N HIS A 103 -2.93 4.63 19.96
CA HIS A 103 -3.29 3.21 20.13
C HIS A 103 -2.39 2.29 19.29
N LYS A 104 -1.75 2.82 18.25
CA LYS A 104 -0.70 2.15 17.50
C LYS A 104 0.53 3.04 17.41
N TYR A 105 1.70 2.41 17.32
CA TYR A 105 2.94 3.12 17.05
C TYR A 105 3.60 2.59 15.78
N MET A 106 4.27 3.49 15.07
CA MET A 106 4.98 3.15 13.85
C MET A 106 6.34 2.54 14.18
N LYS A 107 6.69 1.48 13.46
CA LYS A 107 8.05 0.96 13.40
C LYS A 107 8.41 0.70 11.95
N VAL A 108 9.43 1.40 11.46
CA VAL A 108 9.90 1.29 10.08
C VAL A 108 11.17 0.46 10.04
N TYR A 109 11.30 -0.38 9.02
CA TYR A 109 12.52 -1.13 8.73
C TYR A 109 13.00 -0.73 7.34
N LYS A 110 14.23 -0.24 7.25
CA LYS A 110 14.86 0.00 5.95
C LYS A 110 15.10 -1.31 5.21
N GLN A 111 15.15 -1.27 3.88
CA GLN A 111 15.52 -2.48 3.13
C GLN A 111 16.93 -2.96 3.48
N MET A 112 17.05 -4.25 3.76
CA MET A 112 18.31 -4.94 4.06
C MET A 112 18.85 -5.63 2.79
N LYS A 113 19.27 -4.84 1.79
CA LYS A 113 19.88 -5.36 0.55
C LYS A 113 21.40 -5.29 0.62
N MET A 114 22.06 -6.44 0.45
CA MET A 114 23.54 -6.54 0.45
C MET A 114 24.23 -5.69 -0.63
N TYR A 115 23.56 -5.41 -1.76
CA TYR A 115 24.18 -4.70 -2.89
C TYR A 115 24.02 -3.17 -2.84
N ASN A 116 23.33 -2.64 -1.82
CA ASN A 116 23.15 -1.19 -1.63
C ASN A 116 24.12 -0.60 -0.59
N ASP A 117 24.91 -1.43 0.10
CA ASP A 117 25.98 -0.96 0.99
C ASP A 117 27.22 -0.61 0.16
N THR A 118 27.43 0.67 -0.10
CA THR A 118 28.63 1.21 -0.77
C THR A 118 29.92 1.10 0.09
N GLN A 119 29.94 0.24 1.11
CA GLN A 119 31.11 -0.01 1.96
C GLN A 119 31.85 -1.34 1.64
N TYR A 120 31.60 -1.94 0.48
CA TYR A 120 32.46 -2.98 -0.09
C TYR A 120 32.85 -2.67 -1.53
#